data_AF-A0A6A9SIJ3-F1
#
_entry.id   AF-A0A6A9SIJ3-F1
#
_cell.length_a   1.000
_cell.length_b   1.000
_cell.length_c   1.000
_cell.angle_alpha   90.00
_cell.angle_beta   90.00
_cell.angle_gamma   90.00
#
_symmetry.space_group_name_H-M   'P 1'
#
loop_
_entity.id
_entity.type
_entity.pdbx_description
1 polymer ?
#
loop_
_entity_poly.entity_id
_entity_poly.type
_entity_poly.pdbx_seq_one_letter_code
_entity_poly.pdbx_strand_id
1 'polypeptide(L)'
;MSDDSGRRNLRMPTNDEMFAVVTEHLGGNHVRIRCEDGETRLGRIPGRMKFRTWINEDDIVLAEPWDWQDEKANIEWRYKGQDADQLRAEGHIDSLTA
;
A
#
# COMPACT_ATOMS: atom_id res chain seq x y z
N MET A 1 -18.22 -29.78 7.79
CA MET A 1 -17.87 -28.88 6.66
C MET A 1 -17.54 -27.56 7.32
N SER A 2 -16.25 -27.20 7.39
CA SER A 2 -15.86 -25.94 8.00
C SER A 2 -16.12 -24.84 7.00
N ASP A 3 -16.97 -23.89 7.37
CA ASP A 3 -17.28 -22.66 6.62
C ASP A 3 -16.05 -21.73 6.70
N ASP A 4 -14.95 -22.13 6.06
CA ASP A 4 -13.78 -21.27 5.89
C ASP A 4 -14.04 -20.41 4.66
N SER A 5 -14.69 -19.27 4.89
CA SER A 5 -15.16 -18.36 3.84
C SER A 5 -14.06 -17.72 2.98
N GLY A 6 -12.79 -18.18 3.05
CA GLY A 6 -11.66 -17.71 2.24
C GLY A 6 -11.28 -16.23 2.45
N ARG A 7 -12.08 -15.49 3.22
CA ARG A 7 -11.90 -14.08 3.56
C ARG A 7 -10.89 -13.96 4.68
N ARG A 8 -9.82 -13.21 4.42
CA ARG A 8 -8.80 -12.90 5.42
C ARG A 8 -9.17 -11.62 6.14
N ASN A 9 -8.80 -11.55 7.42
CA ASN A 9 -8.92 -10.32 8.20
C ASN A 9 -7.77 -9.39 7.82
N LEU A 10 -8.03 -8.51 6.84
CA LEU A 10 -7.03 -7.57 6.32
C LEU A 10 -6.92 -6.35 7.23
N ARG A 11 -5.69 -5.84 7.39
CA ARG A 11 -5.47 -4.52 8.00
C ARG A 11 -6.14 -3.48 7.10
N MET A 12 -6.89 -2.55 7.69
CA MET A 12 -7.43 -1.38 7.00
C MET A 12 -6.62 -0.13 7.39
N PRO A 13 -6.59 0.92 6.55
CA PRO A 13 -5.95 2.19 6.89
C PRO A 13 -6.54 2.79 8.17
N THR A 14 -5.69 3.42 8.98
CA THR A 14 -6.11 4.34 10.06
C THR A 14 -6.38 5.74 9.51
N ASN A 15 -6.77 6.70 10.37
CA ASN A 15 -7.15 8.07 9.92
C ASN A 15 -6.04 8.81 9.14
N ASP A 16 -4.78 8.51 9.42
CA ASP A 16 -3.62 9.15 8.81
C ASP A 16 -2.96 8.26 7.73
N GLU A 17 -3.56 7.12 7.41
CA GLU A 17 -3.09 6.19 6.39
C GLU A 17 -4.09 6.10 5.23
N MET A 18 -3.58 5.71 4.07
CA MET A 18 -4.39 5.48 2.88
C MET A 18 -3.81 4.35 2.03
N PHE A 19 -4.65 3.79 1.18
CA PHE A 19 -4.20 2.86 0.15
C PHE A 19 -3.37 3.58 -0.91
N ALA A 20 -2.34 2.92 -1.38
CA ALA A 20 -1.57 3.36 -2.52
C ALA A 20 -1.07 2.16 -3.34
N VAL A 21 -0.72 2.43 -4.59
CA VAL A 21 -0.05 1.47 -5.48
C VAL A 21 1.37 1.96 -5.76
N VAL A 22 2.32 1.03 -5.73
CA VAL A 22 3.71 1.31 -6.09
C VAL A 22 3.84 1.38 -7.60
N THR A 23 4.34 2.51 -8.11
CA THR A 23 4.45 2.75 -9.55
C THR A 23 5.88 2.65 -10.08
N GLU A 24 6.90 2.91 -9.26
CA GLU A 24 8.31 2.88 -9.70
C GLU A 24 9.27 2.71 -8.53
N HIS A 25 10.38 1.98 -8.75
CA HIS A 25 11.50 1.89 -7.82
C HIS A 25 12.53 2.99 -8.06
N LEU A 26 12.73 3.85 -7.07
CA LEU A 26 13.69 4.96 -7.15
C LEU A 26 15.06 4.62 -6.54
N GLY A 27 15.15 3.50 -5.80
CA GLY A 27 16.35 3.12 -5.07
C GLY A 27 16.50 3.88 -3.74
N GLY A 28 17.56 3.57 -2.98
CA GLY A 28 17.82 4.25 -1.70
C GLY A 28 16.70 4.11 -0.66
N ASN A 29 15.92 3.02 -0.71
CA ASN A 29 14.70 2.79 0.09
C ASN A 29 13.52 3.70 -0.27
N HIS A 30 13.49 4.27 -1.47
CA HIS A 30 12.36 5.05 -1.96
C HIS A 30 11.69 4.40 -3.16
N VAL A 31 10.38 4.56 -3.22
CA VAL A 31 9.51 4.18 -4.34
C VAL A 31 8.59 5.36 -4.67
N ARG A 32 8.13 5.44 -5.91
CA ARG A 32 7.02 6.32 -6.28
C ARG A 32 5.72 5.56 -6.02
N ILE A 33 4.76 6.24 -5.39
CA ILE A 33 3.44 5.68 -5.11
C ILE A 33 2.35 6.60 -5.64
N ARG A 34 1.26 6.01 -6.14
CA ARG A 34 0.00 6.71 -6.43
C ARG A 34 -0.98 6.40 -5.32
N CYS A 35 -1.45 7.43 -4.63
CA CYS A 35 -2.34 7.33 -3.48
C CYS A 35 -3.81 7.40 -3.90
N GLU A 36 -4.72 6.94 -3.03
CA GLU A 36 -6.16 6.87 -3.34
C GLU A 36 -6.82 8.25 -3.53
N ASP A 37 -6.20 9.31 -3.01
CA ASP A 37 -6.59 10.71 -3.21
C ASP A 37 -6.24 11.24 -4.62
N GLY A 38 -5.52 10.44 -5.42
CA GLY A 38 -5.09 10.77 -6.77
C GLY A 38 -3.70 11.40 -6.85
N GLU A 39 -3.05 11.68 -5.72
CA GLU A 39 -1.74 12.30 -5.69
C GLU A 39 -0.61 11.26 -5.78
N THR A 40 0.52 11.71 -6.32
CA THR A 40 1.73 10.88 -6.44
C THR A 40 2.76 11.35 -5.44
N ARG A 41 3.18 10.45 -4.54
CA ARG A 41 4.11 10.75 -3.45
C ARG A 41 5.38 9.92 -3.55
N LEU A 42 6.44 10.41 -2.92
CA LEU A 42 7.67 9.69 -2.67
C LEU A 42 7.49 8.83 -1.41
N GLY A 43 7.31 7.53 -1.60
CA GLY A 43 7.17 6.55 -0.53
C GLY A 43 8.53 6.14 0.03
N ARG A 44 8.76 6.37 1.32
CA ARG A 44 9.91 5.88 2.08
C ARG A 44 9.62 4.49 2.64
N ILE A 45 10.50 3.53 2.37
CA ILE A 45 10.46 2.18 2.95
C ILE A 45 11.21 2.20 4.30
N PRO A 46 10.52 2.06 5.44
CA PRO A 46 11.18 2.05 6.74
C PRO A 46 12.13 0.86 6.88
N GLY A 47 13.21 1.02 7.67
CA GLY A 47 14.20 -0.05 7.88
C GLY A 47 13.60 -1.37 8.39
N ARG A 48 12.51 -1.29 9.19
CA ARG A 48 11.74 -2.46 9.64
C ARG A 48 11.13 -3.28 8.50
N MET A 49 10.82 -2.66 7.36
CA MET A 49 10.29 -3.34 6.17
C MET A 49 11.40 -3.76 5.21
N LYS A 50 12.44 -2.94 5.05
CA LYS A 50 13.52 -3.14 4.07
C LYS A 50 14.06 -4.56 3.99
N PHE A 51 14.25 -5.21 5.14
CA PHE A 51 14.83 -6.57 5.21
C PHE A 51 13.80 -7.69 5.30
N ARG A 52 12.51 -7.36 5.49
CA ARG A 52 11.43 -8.33 5.76
C ARG A 52 10.44 -8.45 4.62
N THR A 53 10.26 -7.38 3.87
CA THR A 53 9.23 -7.26 2.84
C THR A 53 9.89 -6.69 1.60
N TRP A 54 9.98 -7.53 0.57
CA TRP A 54 10.28 -7.05 -0.77
C TRP A 54 9.09 -6.23 -1.27
N ILE A 55 9.31 -5.03 -1.77
CA ILE A 55 8.28 -4.20 -2.41
C ILE A 55 8.65 -4.16 -3.89
N ASN A 56 7.67 -4.35 -4.77
CA ASN A 56 7.77 -4.32 -6.23
C ASN A 56 6.74 -3.34 -6.81
N GLU A 57 6.90 -3.01 -8.09
CA GLU A 57 5.88 -2.32 -8.87
C GLU A 57 4.56 -3.09 -8.82
N ASP A 58 3.44 -2.36 -8.89
CA ASP A 58 2.06 -2.85 -8.76
C ASP A 58 1.66 -3.43 -7.40
N ASP A 59 2.56 -3.42 -6.41
CA ASP A 59 2.20 -3.79 -5.04
C ASP A 59 1.23 -2.76 -4.43
N ILE A 60 0.18 -3.28 -3.78
CA ILE A 60 -0.74 -2.48 -2.97
C ILE A 60 -0.16 -2.33 -1.56
N VAL A 61 -0.12 -1.09 -1.09
CA VAL A 61 0.48 -0.70 0.18
C VAL A 61 -0.43 0.21 0.99
N LEU A 62 -0.16 0.29 2.29
CA LEU A 62 -0.62 1.41 3.11
C LEU A 62 0.48 2.46 3.16
N ALA A 63 0.11 3.70 2.89
CA ALA A 63 0.97 4.86 2.95
C ALA A 63 0.45 5.86 3.99
N GLU A 64 1.36 6.41 4.77
CA GLU A 64 1.12 7.48 5.74
C GLU A 64 1.81 8.75 5.21
N PRO A 65 1.07 9.70 4.59
CA PRO A 65 1.62 10.98 4.16
C PRO A 65 2.26 11.74 5.32
N TRP A 66 3.28 12.56 5.05
CA TRP A 66 3.91 13.37 6.08
C TRP A 66 3.16 14.70 6.29
N ASP A 67 2.81 15.02 7.54
CA ASP A 67 2.09 16.24 7.91
C ASP A 67 2.73 17.56 7.46
N TRP A 68 4.05 17.55 7.20
CA TRP A 68 4.85 18.73 6.89
C TRP A 68 5.39 18.73 5.45
N GLN A 69 5.23 17.64 4.72
CA GLN A 69 5.68 17.51 3.34
C GLN A 69 4.81 16.51 2.59
N ASP A 70 3.74 17.03 1.98
CA ASP A 70 2.70 16.22 1.34
C ASP A 70 3.23 15.40 0.14
N GLU A 71 4.33 15.80 -0.49
CA GLU A 71 4.92 15.01 -1.57
C GLU A 71 5.61 13.72 -1.07
N LYS A 72 5.61 13.45 0.24
CA LYS A 72 6.26 12.30 0.87
C LYS A 72 5.31 11.51 1.75
N ALA A 73 5.55 10.20 1.82
CA ALA A 73 4.83 9.29 2.70
C ALA A 73 5.74 8.19 3.23
N ASN A 74 5.42 7.62 4.40
CA ASN A 74 6.00 6.35 4.86
C ASN A 74 5.17 5.17 4.32
N ILE A 75 5.84 4.11 3.89
CA ILE A 75 5.17 2.84 3.63
C ILE A 75 5.02 2.08 4.93
N GLU A 76 3.79 1.74 5.29
CA GLU A 76 3.44 1.13 6.57
C GLU A 76 3.10 -0.36 6.45
N TRP A 77 2.53 -0.77 5.31
CA TRP A 77 2.14 -2.15 5.06
C TRP A 77 2.21 -2.50 3.57
N ARG A 78 2.39 -3.78 3.25
CA ARG A 78 2.24 -4.33 1.89
C ARG A 78 1.24 -5.49 1.93
N TYR A 79 0.24 -5.42 1.06
CA TYR A 79 -0.69 -6.53 0.83
C TYR A 79 -0.12 -7.48 -0.23
N LYS A 80 -0.18 -8.79 0.03
CA LYS A 80 0.37 -9.80 -0.88
C LYS A 80 -0.75 -10.42 -1.71
N GLY A 81 -0.58 -10.54 -3.02
CA GLY A 81 -1.38 -11.39 -3.93
C GLY A 81 -2.87 -11.47 -3.55
N GLN A 82 -3.25 -12.55 -2.86
CA GLN A 82 -4.63 -12.78 -2.44
C GLN A 82 -5.21 -11.65 -1.56
N ASP A 83 -4.41 -10.96 -0.73
CA ASP A 83 -4.83 -9.81 0.09
C ASP A 83 -5.22 -8.65 -0.80
N ALA A 84 -4.39 -8.36 -1.79
CA ALA A 84 -4.67 -7.32 -2.78
C ALA A 84 -5.90 -7.70 -3.61
N ASP A 85 -6.06 -8.97 -3.99
CA ASP A 85 -7.23 -9.44 -4.75
C ASP A 85 -8.53 -9.31 -3.96
N GLN A 86 -8.49 -9.58 -2.64
CA GLN A 86 -9.64 -9.36 -1.77
C GLN A 86 -9.97 -7.86 -1.66
N LEU A 87 -8.97 -6.99 -1.49
CA LEU A 87 -9.19 -5.53 -1.48
C LEU A 87 -9.82 -5.03 -2.79
N ARG A 88 -9.40 -5.56 -3.95
CA ARG A 88 -10.02 -5.26 -5.25
C ARG A 88 -11.47 -5.77 -5.31
N ALA A 89 -11.71 -7.01 -4.93
CA ALA A 89 -13.04 -7.60 -4.96
C ALA A 89 -14.04 -6.89 -4.03
N GLU A 90 -13.55 -6.31 -2.94
CA GLU A 90 -14.33 -5.51 -1.98
C GLU A 90 -14.46 -4.03 -2.39
N GLY A 91 -13.81 -3.60 -3.49
CA GLY A 91 -13.88 -2.25 -4.02
C GLY A 91 -13.08 -1.20 -3.26
N HIS A 92 -12.17 -1.62 -2.37
CA HIS A 92 -11.37 -0.70 -1.55
C HIS A 92 -10.31 0.07 -2.35
N ILE A 93 -9.90 -0.45 -3.51
CA ILE A 93 -8.79 0.11 -4.31
C ILE A 93 -9.14 0.30 -5.79
N ASP A 94 -10.42 0.35 -6.14
CA ASP A 94 -10.86 0.50 -7.54
C ASP A 94 -10.34 1.79 -8.18
N SER A 95 -10.21 2.86 -7.40
CA SER A 95 -9.64 4.14 -7.84
C SER A 95 -8.15 4.07 -8.19
N LEU A 96 -7.44 3.05 -7.71
CA LEU A 96 -6.00 2.86 -7.89
C LEU A 96 -5.65 1.95 -9.06
N THR A 97 -6.59 1.09 -9.49
CA THR A 97 -6.35 0.06 -10.52
C THR A 97 -7.10 0.31 -11.84
N ALA A 98 -7.77 1.46 -11.96
CA ALA A 98 -8.49 1.89 -13.17
C ALA A 98 -7.58 2.43 -14.28
#